data_AF-A0A955VW07-F1
#
_entry.id   AF-A0A955VW07-F1
#
_cell.length_a   1.000
_cell.length_b   1.000
_cell.length_c   1.000
_cell.angle_alpha   90.00
_cell.angle_beta   90.00
_cell.angle_gamma   90.00
#
_symmetry.space_group_name_H-M   'P 1'
#
loop_
_entity.id
_entity.type
_entity.pdbx_description
1 polymer ?
#
loop_
_entity_poly.entity_id
_entity_poly.type
_entity_poly.pdbx_seq_one_letter_code
_entity_poly.pdbx_strand_id
1 'polypeptide(L)'
;GDRGRQSNYFYGSAKGGFALYLQGLRNRLYKRGVQVLTVKPGFVDTRMTFGLQTGIPIADPDDAAQAIHDAQRGGADTLYYPRFWGGIMGVIKAIPERVFKRLSL
;
A
#
# COMPACT_ATOMS: atom_id res chain seq x y z
N GLY A 1 3.46 -2.39 3.52
CA GLY A 1 3.86 -1.78 4.80
C GLY A 1 5.04 -0.90 4.50
N ASP A 2 4.84 0.42 4.44
CA ASP A 2 5.96 1.33 4.13
C ASP A 2 6.62 1.90 5.39
N ARG A 3 5.97 1.70 6.53
CA ARG A 3 6.44 2.05 7.86
C ARG A 3 5.84 1.04 8.84
N GLY A 4 6.66 0.45 9.71
CA GLY A 4 6.20 -0.50 10.72
C GLY A 4 5.44 0.23 11.82
N ARG A 5 4.24 -0.24 12.16
CA ARG A 5 3.42 0.30 13.25
C ARG A 5 3.38 -0.67 14.41
N GLN A 6 3.26 -0.16 15.63
CA GLN A 6 3.22 -1.01 16.83
C GLN A 6 1.99 -1.95 16.77
N SER A 7 0.87 -1.44 16.29
CA SER A 7 -0.40 -2.19 16.20
C SER A 7 -0.36 -3.42 15.30
N ASN A 8 0.53 -3.49 14.30
CA ASN A 8 0.48 -4.54 13.28
C ASN A 8 1.85 -4.92 12.67
N TYR A 9 2.93 -4.83 13.44
CA TYR A 9 4.30 -4.96 12.91
C TYR A 9 4.60 -6.28 12.17
N PHE A 10 4.00 -7.42 12.54
CA PHE A 10 4.15 -8.69 11.80
C PHE A 10 3.55 -8.62 10.39
N TYR A 11 2.31 -8.14 10.28
CA TYR A 11 1.67 -7.92 8.98
C TYR A 11 2.40 -6.85 8.17
N GLY A 12 2.78 -5.76 8.84
CA GLY A 12 3.50 -4.64 8.26
C GLY A 12 4.87 -5.04 7.69
N SER A 13 5.64 -5.86 8.41
CA SER A 13 6.95 -6.35 7.98
C SER A 13 6.85 -7.28 6.78
N ALA A 14 5.91 -8.24 6.79
CA ALA A 14 5.67 -9.13 5.67
C ALA A 14 5.32 -8.35 4.39
N LYS A 15 4.37 -7.42 4.47
CA LYS A 15 3.98 -6.57 3.34
C LYS A 15 5.08 -5.59 2.92
N GLY A 16 5.94 -5.15 3.85
CA GLY A 16 7.07 -4.28 3.57
C GLY A 16 8.20 -5.01 2.82
N GLY A 17 8.58 -6.19 3.31
CA GLY A 17 9.55 -7.05 2.64
C GLY A 17 9.09 -7.45 1.24
N PHE A 18 7.80 -7.79 1.08
CA PHE A 18 7.24 -8.09 -0.24
C PHE A 18 7.30 -6.88 -1.19
N ALA A 19 7.02 -5.66 -0.70
CA ALA A 19 7.13 -4.45 -1.51
C ALA A 19 8.57 -4.17 -1.97
N LEU A 20 9.57 -4.36 -1.10
CA LEU A 20 10.99 -4.25 -1.45
C LEU A 20 11.40 -5.31 -2.48
N TYR A 21 10.96 -6.55 -2.30
CA TYR A 21 11.19 -7.62 -3.27
C TYR A 21 10.64 -7.25 -4.66
N LEU A 22 9.39 -6.78 -4.73
CA LEU A 22 8.77 -6.37 -5.99
C LEU A 22 9.49 -5.19 -6.65
N GLN A 23 10.07 -4.26 -5.87
CA GLN A 23 10.91 -3.20 -6.41
C GLN A 23 12.16 -3.76 -7.12
N GLY A 24 12.86 -4.71 -6.50
CA GLY A 24 13.99 -5.39 -7.13
C GLY A 24 13.57 -6.19 -8.37
N LEU A 25 12.43 -6.89 -8.29
CA LEU A 25 11.91 -7.66 -9.42
C LEU A 25 11.60 -6.77 -10.62
N ARG A 26 10.96 -5.61 -10.39
CA ARG A 26 10.65 -4.60 -11.41
C ARG A 26 11.92 -4.08 -12.08
N ASN A 27 12.94 -3.76 -11.28
CA ASN A 27 14.24 -3.33 -11.81
C ASN A 27 14.90 -4.41 -12.69
N ARG A 28 14.88 -5.68 -12.25
CA ARG A 28 15.42 -6.82 -13.01
C ARG A 28 14.68 -7.04 -14.33
N LEU A 29 13.35 -6.96 -14.30
CA LEU A 29 12.47 -7.32 -15.41
C LEU A 29 12.22 -6.20 -16.42
N TYR A 30 12.52 -4.94 -16.06
CA TYR A 30 12.36 -3.79 -16.94
C TYR A 30 13.03 -4.00 -18.32
N LYS A 31 14.27 -4.51 -18.33
CA LYS A 31 15.02 -4.80 -19.57
C LYS A 31 14.42 -5.91 -20.43
N ARG A 32 13.46 -6.68 -19.88
CA ARG A 32 12.76 -7.77 -20.57
C ARG A 32 11.35 -7.37 -21.00
N GLY A 33 10.96 -6.10 -20.82
CA GLY A 33 9.62 -5.62 -21.16
C GLY A 33 8.51 -6.18 -20.27
N VAL A 34 8.84 -6.77 -19.12
CA VAL A 34 7.84 -7.32 -18.19
C VAL A 34 7.56 -6.29 -17.10
N GLN A 35 6.30 -5.84 -17.03
CA GLN A 35 5.81 -4.93 -16.01
C GLN A 35 5.56 -5.68 -14.69
N VAL A 36 5.89 -5.02 -13.57
CA VAL A 36 5.53 -5.50 -12.23
C VAL A 36 4.76 -4.39 -11.51
N LEU A 37 3.45 -4.53 -11.36
CA LEU A 37 2.64 -3.57 -10.62
C LEU A 37 2.60 -3.93 -9.13
N THR A 38 2.93 -2.98 -8.26
CA THR A 38 2.73 -3.13 -6.80
C THR A 38 1.51 -2.35 -6.34
N VAL A 39 0.47 -3.06 -5.90
CA VAL A 39 -0.76 -2.47 -5.37
C VAL A 39 -0.68 -2.34 -3.86
N LYS A 40 -0.94 -1.14 -3.35
CA LYS A 40 -0.92 -0.77 -1.93
C LYS A 40 -2.26 -0.15 -1.55
N PRO A 41 -3.29 -0.96 -1.30
CA PRO A 41 -4.59 -0.43 -0.95
C PRO A 41 -4.59 0.10 0.50
N GLY A 42 -5.46 1.07 0.74
CA GLY A 42 -5.99 1.38 2.06
C GLY A 42 -7.03 0.33 2.48
N PHE A 43 -8.02 0.75 3.26
CA PHE A 43 -9.12 -0.14 3.62
C PHE A 43 -10.03 -0.36 2.41
N VAL A 44 -10.42 -1.61 2.17
CA VAL A 44 -11.32 -2.03 1.08
C VAL A 44 -12.37 -2.93 1.69
N ASP A 45 -13.65 -2.70 1.39
CA ASP A 45 -14.78 -3.37 2.03
C ASP A 45 -14.84 -4.86 1.68
N THR A 46 -14.09 -5.64 2.44
CA THR A 46 -13.93 -7.08 2.26
C THR A 46 -14.24 -7.79 3.56
N ARG A 47 -14.35 -9.12 3.53
CA ARG A 47 -14.50 -9.94 4.75
C ARG A 47 -13.42 -9.64 5.82
N MET A 48 -12.22 -9.22 5.41
CA MET A 48 -11.13 -8.86 6.34
C MET A 48 -11.39 -7.55 7.10
N THR A 49 -12.14 -6.62 6.51
CA THR A 49 -12.42 -5.28 7.06
C THR A 49 -13.89 -5.09 7.44
N PHE A 50 -14.69 -6.16 7.38
CA PHE A 50 -16.11 -6.09 7.69
C PHE A 50 -16.32 -5.60 9.12
N GLY A 51 -17.14 -4.57 9.30
CA GLY A 51 -17.39 -3.95 10.60
C GLY A 51 -16.26 -3.06 11.13
N LEU A 52 -15.23 -2.78 10.32
CA LEU A 52 -14.15 -1.87 10.71
C LEU A 52 -14.70 -0.43 10.84
N GLN A 53 -14.72 0.10 12.06
CA GLN A 53 -14.99 1.51 12.30
C GLN A 53 -13.70 2.30 12.17
N THR A 54 -13.60 3.12 11.13
CA THR A 54 -12.43 3.96 10.87
C THR A 54 -12.87 5.33 10.36
N GLY A 55 -12.16 6.39 10.76
CA GLY A 55 -12.38 7.74 10.23
C GLY A 55 -11.83 7.93 8.80
N ILE A 56 -11.24 6.88 8.21
CA ILE A 56 -10.69 6.91 6.86
C ILE A 56 -11.63 6.17 5.91
N PRO A 57 -11.92 6.71 4.71
CA PRO A 57 -12.80 6.05 3.75
C PRO A 57 -12.40 4.60 3.46
N ILE A 58 -13.39 3.72 3.48
CA ILE A 58 -13.29 2.32 3.04
C ILE A 58 -13.67 2.30 1.57
N ALA A 59 -12.80 1.74 0.74
CA ALA A 59 -13.01 1.68 -0.70
C ALA A 59 -13.91 0.50 -1.09
N ASP A 60 -14.70 0.68 -2.13
CA ASP A 60 -15.47 -0.40 -2.74
C ASP A 60 -14.52 -1.41 -3.44
N PRO A 61 -14.75 -2.73 -3.33
CA PRO A 61 -13.92 -3.75 -3.98
C PRO A 61 -13.92 -3.69 -5.51
N ASP A 62 -15.06 -3.38 -6.14
CA ASP A 62 -15.19 -3.31 -7.59
C ASP A 62 -14.45 -2.08 -8.11
N ASP A 63 -14.56 -0.95 -7.41
CA ASP A 63 -13.78 0.25 -7.74
C ASP A 63 -12.27 0.01 -7.58
N ALA A 64 -11.87 -0.72 -6.54
CA ALA A 64 -10.47 -1.10 -6.34
C ALA A 64 -9.97 -2.04 -7.45
N ALA A 65 -10.79 -2.99 -7.89
CA ALA A 65 -10.46 -3.90 -8.99
C ALA A 65 -10.30 -3.13 -10.31
N GLN A 66 -11.23 -2.21 -10.61
CA GLN A 66 -11.16 -1.36 -11.79
C GLN A 66 -9.90 -0.49 -11.78
N ALA A 67 -9.57 0.12 -10.64
CA ALA A 67 -8.36 0.93 -10.50
C ALA A 67 -7.07 0.11 -10.69
N ILE A 68 -7.03 -1.14 -10.24
CA ILE A 68 -5.89 -2.05 -10.46
C ILE A 68 -5.75 -2.37 -11.94
N HIS A 69 -6.86 -2.70 -12.61
CA HIS A 69 -6.88 -2.99 -14.04
C HIS A 69 -6.40 -1.80 -14.87
N ASP A 70 -6.88 -0.59 -14.56
CA ASP A 70 -6.49 0.62 -15.28
C ASP A 70 -5.02 0.99 -15.03
N ALA A 71 -4.53 0.83 -13.79
CA ALA A 71 -3.12 1.03 -13.47
C ALA A 71 -2.21 0.03 -14.18
N GLN A 72 -2.65 -1.23 -14.31
CA GLN A 72 -1.93 -2.24 -15.07
C GLN A 72 -1.84 -1.81 -16.54
N ARG A 73 -2.95 -1.47 -17.18
CA ARG A 73 -2.99 -1.02 -18.60
C ARG A 73 -2.19 0.24 -18.85
N GLY A 74 -2.15 1.15 -17.87
CA GLY A 74 -1.38 2.40 -17.94
C GLY A 74 0.13 2.24 -17.70
N GLY A 75 0.63 1.03 -17.48
CA GLY A 75 2.08 0.81 -17.26
C GLY A 75 2.57 1.29 -15.90
N ALA A 76 1.69 1.44 -14.91
CA ALA A 76 2.09 1.92 -13.58
C ALA A 76 2.97 0.89 -12.84
N ASP A 77 3.96 1.40 -12.11
CA ASP A 77 4.84 0.57 -11.25
C ASP A 77 4.26 0.36 -9.85
N THR A 78 3.53 1.34 -9.34
CA THR A 78 2.95 1.33 -7.99
C THR A 78 1.63 2.06 -7.98
N LEU A 79 0.62 1.44 -7.36
CA LEU A 79 -0.70 2.02 -7.16
C LEU A 79 -0.99 2.11 -5.67
N TYR A 80 -1.29 3.31 -5.17
CA TYR A 80 -2.00 3.48 -3.91
C TYR A 80 -3.48 3.70 -4.21
N TYR A 81 -4.35 2.93 -3.55
CA TYR A 81 -5.79 3.04 -3.76
C TYR A 81 -6.55 3.06 -2.43
N PRO A 82 -7.49 4.00 -2.20
CA PRO A 82 -7.74 5.18 -3.02
C PRO A 82 -6.50 6.09 -3.12
N ARG A 83 -6.44 6.96 -4.15
CA ARG A 83 -5.22 7.75 -4.47
C ARG A 83 -4.71 8.59 -3.28
N PHE A 84 -5.61 9.10 -2.44
CA PHE A 84 -5.25 9.88 -1.24
C PHE A 84 -4.42 9.06 -0.22
N TRP A 85 -4.54 7.73 -0.24
CA TRP A 85 -3.80 6.83 0.66
C TRP A 85 -2.28 6.97 0.47
N GLY A 86 -1.82 7.27 -0.75
CA GLY A 86 -0.43 7.60 -1.03
C GLY A 86 0.05 8.84 -0.28
N GLY A 87 -0.81 9.86 -0.16
CA GLY A 87 -0.53 11.06 0.63
C GLY A 87 -0.42 10.76 2.13
N ILE A 88 -1.36 9.98 2.68
CA ILE A 88 -1.32 9.52 4.08
C ILE A 88 -0.02 8.78 4.36
N MET A 89 0.34 7.82 3.50
CA MET A 89 1.57 7.06 3.66
C MET A 89 2.82 7.94 3.48
N GLY A 90 2.78 8.95 2.62
CA GLY A 90 3.83 9.95 2.47
C GLY A 90 4.10 10.69 3.79
N VAL A 91 3.04 11.19 4.42
CA VAL A 91 3.13 11.86 5.73
C VAL A 91 3.69 10.90 6.78
N ILE A 92 3.11 9.70 6.92
CA ILE A 92 3.54 8.71 7.93
C ILE A 92 5.02 8.35 7.79
N LYS A 93 5.52 8.19 6.56
CA LYS A 93 6.93 7.88 6.30
C LYS A 93 7.86 9.05 6.61
N ALA A 94 7.36 10.29 6.52
CA ALA A 94 8.13 11.49 6.80
C ALA A 94 8.24 11.79 8.30
N ILE A 95 7.43 11.15 9.16
CA ILE A 95 7.48 11.35 10.62
C ILE A 95 8.83 10.85 11.15
N PRO A 96 9.64 11.70 11.83
CA PRO A 96 10.89 11.29 12.42
C PRO A 96 10.70 10.21 13.49
N GLU A 97 11.65 9.28 13.59
CA GLU A 97 11.59 8.13 14.52
C GLU A 97 11.33 8.55 15.98
N ARG A 98 11.88 9.69 16.42
CA ARG A 98 11.69 10.22 17.79
C ARG A 98 10.23 10.56 18.10
N VAL A 99 9.50 11.06 17.10
CA VAL A 99 8.07 11.38 17.22
C VAL A 99 7.26 10.12 17.00
N PHE A 100 7.59 9.34 15.98
CA PHE A 100 6.86 8.14 15.60
C PHE A 100 6.73 7.13 16.76
N LYS A 101 7.81 6.88 17.51
CA LYS A 101 7.80 5.98 18.68
C LYS A 101 6.93 6.45 19.85
N ARG A 102 6.54 7.74 19.88
CA ARG A 102 5.64 8.29 20.90
C ARG A 102 4.18 8.21 20.48
N LEU A 103 3.91 7.92 19.20
CA LEU A 103 2.56 7.75 18.68
C LEU A 103 2.11 6.30 18.88
N SER A 104 0.88 6.12 19.33
CA SER A 104 0.20 4.83 19.43
C SER A 104 -0.50 4.51 18.11
N LEU A 105 0.29 4.20 17.08
CA LEU A 105 -0.16 3.81 15.73
C LEU A 105 -0.05 2.30 15.47
#